data_AF-A0A376MRC4-F1
#
_entry.id   AF-A0A376MRC4-F1
#
_cell.length_a   1.000
_cell.length_b   1.000
_cell.length_c   1.000
_cell.angle_alpha   90.00
_cell.angle_beta   90.00
_cell.angle_gamma   90.00
#
_symmetry.space_group_name_H-M   'P 1'
#
loop_
_entity.id
_entity.type
_entity.pdbx_description
1 polymer ?
#
loop_
_entity_poly.entity_id
_entity_poly.type
_entity_poly.pdbx_seq_one_letter_code
_entity_poly.pdbx_strand_id
1 'polypeptide(L)'
;MIQMLGIIMASTGSFSAMAIFWTTPDQSISLRARAIGIAVINATGNIGSALSPFMIGWLKDLTGSFNSGLWFVAALLVIGAGISGQFQCSPPVPRATP
;
A
#
# COMPACT_ATOMS: atom_id res chain seq x y z
N MET A 1 -20.35 -7.68 -14.15
CA MET A 1 -20.75 -6.69 -13.12
C MET A 1 -20.03 -6.89 -11.79
N ILE A 2 -19.97 -8.12 -11.26
CA ILE A 2 -19.25 -8.44 -10.00
C ILE A 2 -17.77 -7.99 -10.01
N GLN A 3 -17.06 -8.19 -11.12
CA GLN A 3 -15.64 -7.80 -11.27
C GLN A 3 -15.44 -6.28 -11.17
N MET A 4 -16.36 -5.50 -11.74
CA MET A 4 -16.29 -4.03 -11.70
C MET A 4 -16.49 -3.50 -10.29
N LEU A 5 -17.42 -4.10 -9.52
CA LEU A 5 -17.59 -3.79 -8.10
C LEU A 5 -16.33 -4.12 -7.30
N GLY A 6 -15.68 -5.25 -7.58
CA GLY A 6 -14.41 -5.63 -6.94
C GLY A 6 -13.30 -4.62 -7.19
N ILE A 7 -13.13 -4.16 -8.44
CA ILE A 7 -12.13 -3.15 -8.80
C ILE A 7 -12.44 -1.81 -8.12
N ILE A 8 -13.72 -1.40 -8.06
CA ILE A 8 -14.13 -0.18 -7.36
C ILE A 8 -13.76 -0.25 -5.87
N MET A 9 -14.11 -1.34 -5.19
CA MET A 9 -13.77 -1.52 -3.77
C MET A 9 -12.25 -1.51 -3.53
N ALA A 10 -11.49 -2.23 -4.37
CA ALA A 10 -10.03 -2.26 -4.29
C ALA A 10 -9.41 -0.87 -4.51
N SER A 11 -9.94 -0.11 -5.46
CA SER A 11 -9.45 1.25 -5.79
C SER A 11 -9.73 2.21 -4.63
N THR A 12 -10.96 2.22 -4.12
CA THR A 12 -11.33 3.05 -2.96
C THR A 12 -10.46 2.75 -1.76
N GLY A 13 -10.29 1.47 -1.40
CA GLY A 13 -9.42 1.06 -0.31
C GLY A 13 -7.96 1.48 -0.50
N SER A 14 -7.43 1.35 -1.73
CA SER A 14 -6.06 1.74 -2.07
C SER A 14 -5.82 3.25 -1.89
N PHE A 15 -6.75 4.09 -2.35
CA PHE A 15 -6.62 5.54 -2.18
C PHE A 15 -6.80 5.98 -0.73
N SER A 16 -7.72 5.36 0.02
CA SER A 16 -7.86 5.61 1.46
C SER A 16 -6.58 5.23 2.23
N ALA A 17 -6.01 4.05 1.95
CA ALA A 17 -4.76 3.62 2.56
C ALA A 17 -3.60 4.55 2.19
N MET A 18 -3.53 5.02 0.95
CA MET A 18 -2.54 6.01 0.51
C MET A 18 -2.64 7.32 1.31
N ALA A 19 -3.85 7.86 1.51
CA ALA A 19 -4.05 9.08 2.29
C ALA A 19 -3.59 8.93 3.74
N ILE A 20 -3.93 7.80 4.38
CA ILE A 20 -3.50 7.49 5.76
C ILE A 20 -1.98 7.31 5.82
N PHE A 21 -1.41 6.57 4.87
CA PHE A 21 0.02 6.28 4.82
C PHE A 21 0.85 7.56 4.77
N TRP A 22 0.46 8.58 3.99
CA TRP A 22 1.24 9.82 3.90
C TRP A 22 1.12 10.75 5.12
N THR A 23 0.08 10.60 5.95
CA THR A 23 -0.08 11.42 7.17
C THR A 23 0.59 10.82 8.40
N THR A 24 0.88 9.52 8.38
CA THR A 24 1.44 8.76 9.50
C THR A 24 2.94 9.01 9.77
N PRO A 25 3.87 8.97 8.77
CA PRO A 25 5.31 9.05 9.01
C PRO A 25 5.75 10.42 9.53
N ASP A 26 5.04 11.49 9.15
CA ASP A 26 5.32 12.82 9.69
C ASP A 26 5.12 12.85 11.22
N GLN A 27 4.11 12.13 11.72
CA GLN A 27 3.79 12.09 13.15
C GLN A 27 4.68 11.13 13.95
N SER A 28 5.23 10.08 13.32
CA SER A 28 6.02 9.05 14.00
C SER A 28 7.53 9.29 13.99
N ILE A 29 8.03 10.17 13.12
CA ILE A 29 9.48 10.40 12.93
C ILE A 29 9.88 11.79 13.43
N SER A 30 10.99 11.88 14.18
CA SER A 30 11.56 13.15 14.63
C SER A 30 11.95 14.06 13.45
N LEU A 31 11.90 15.37 13.65
CA LEU A 31 12.10 16.38 12.59
C LEU A 31 13.40 16.15 11.79
N ARG A 32 14.46 15.70 12.46
CA ARG A 32 15.78 15.45 11.87
C ARG A 32 15.84 14.19 11.01
N ALA A 33 15.00 13.19 11.28
CA ALA A 33 14.96 11.92 10.55
C ALA A 33 13.89 11.88 9.43
N ARG A 34 12.97 12.86 9.39
CA ARG A 34 11.88 12.92 8.39
C ARG A 34 12.37 12.88 6.94
N ALA A 35 13.38 13.68 6.58
CA ALA A 35 13.89 13.74 5.21
C ALA A 35 14.38 12.37 4.71
N ILE A 36 15.11 11.64 5.56
CA ILE A 36 15.62 10.30 5.25
C ILE A 36 14.46 9.31 5.19
N GLY A 37 13.51 9.36 6.12
CA GLY A 37 12.32 8.50 6.12
C GLY A 37 11.52 8.64 4.82
N ILE A 38 11.24 9.87 4.39
CA ILE A 38 10.53 10.14 3.13
C ILE A 38 11.34 9.70 1.90
N ALA A 39 12.67 9.87 1.92
CA ALA A 39 13.53 9.39 0.84
C ALA A 39 13.46 7.86 0.68
N VAL A 40 13.52 7.11 1.80
CA VAL A 40 13.42 5.64 1.80
C VAL A 40 12.05 5.19 1.32
N ILE A 41 10.97 5.84 1.76
CA ILE A 41 9.60 5.56 1.31
C ILE A 41 9.49 5.72 -0.22
N ASN A 42 9.97 6.83 -0.77
CA ASN A 42 9.93 7.08 -2.22
C ASN A 42 10.79 6.10 -3.01
N ALA A 43 12.00 5.80 -2.53
CA ALA A 43 12.87 4.81 -3.16
C ALA A 43 12.20 3.43 -3.22
N THR A 44 11.59 3.00 -2.11
CA THR A 44 10.85 1.73 -2.02
C THR A 44 9.64 1.73 -2.95
N GLY A 45 8.88 2.83 -2.98
CA GLY A 45 7.74 3.00 -3.89
C GLY A 45 8.12 2.88 -5.37
N ASN A 46 9.25 3.50 -5.76
CA ASN A 46 9.77 3.40 -7.12
C ASN A 46 10.26 1.99 -7.48
N ILE A 47 10.86 1.27 -6.53
CA ILE A 47 11.24 -0.14 -6.75
C ILE A 47 9.99 -0.99 -6.96
N GLY A 48 8.97 -0.83 -6.13
CA GLY A 48 7.70 -1.57 -6.25
C GLY A 48 6.97 -1.27 -7.57
N SER A 49 6.92 0.00 -7.98
CA SER A 49 6.29 0.40 -9.23
C SER A 49 7.04 -0.11 -10.46
N ALA A 50 8.38 -0.17 -10.41
CA ALA A 50 9.19 -0.76 -11.48
C ALA A 50 9.07 -2.30 -11.54
N LEU A 51 9.01 -2.96 -10.39
CA LEU A 51 8.95 -4.43 -10.31
C LEU A 51 7.56 -4.98 -10.68
N SER A 52 6.49 -4.24 -10.38
CA SER A 52 5.12 -4.70 -10.60
C SER A 52 4.77 -5.07 -12.05
N PRO A 53 5.05 -4.25 -13.09
CA PRO A 53 4.78 -4.63 -14.48
C PRO A 53 5.65 -5.78 -14.95
N PHE A 54 6.90 -5.87 -14.46
CA PHE A 54 7.79 -6.99 -14.77
C PHE A 54 7.22 -8.32 -14.25
N MET A 55 6.75 -8.36 -13.00
CA MET A 55 6.12 -9.55 -12.42
C MET A 55 4.82 -9.92 -13.14
N ILE A 56 3.97 -8.95 -13.45
CA ILE A 56 2.72 -9.20 -14.18
C ILE A 56 3.02 -9.73 -15.60
N GLY A 57 4.00 -9.15 -16.29
CA GLY A 57 4.44 -9.59 -17.60
C GLY A 57 4.99 -11.01 -17.58
N TRP A 58 5.88 -11.30 -16.64
CA TRP A 58 6.45 -12.64 -16.48
C TRP A 58 5.40 -13.71 -16.16
N LEU A 59 4.45 -13.40 -15.27
CA LEU A 59 3.32 -14.29 -14.96
C LEU A 59 2.41 -14.50 -16.18
N LYS A 60 2.17 -13.44 -16.96
CA LYS A 60 1.42 -13.54 -18.22
C LYS A 60 2.15 -14.42 -19.22
N ASP A 61 3.46 -14.30 -19.37
CA ASP A 61 4.25 -15.10 -20.31
C ASP A 61 4.25 -16.59 -19.94
N LEU A 62 4.26 -16.91 -18.63
CA LEU A 62 4.19 -18.28 -18.13
C LEU A 62 2.78 -18.90 -18.25
N THR A 63 1.73 -18.12 -18.00
CA THR A 63 0.35 -18.63 -17.90
C THR A 63 -0.49 -18.39 -19.14
N GLY A 64 -0.02 -17.55 -20.06
CA GLY A 64 -0.75 -17.11 -21.25
C GLY A 64 -1.91 -16.14 -20.97
N SER A 65 -2.16 -15.75 -19.71
CA SER A 65 -3.33 -14.97 -19.32
C SER A 65 -3.00 -13.87 -18.31
N PHE A 66 -3.64 -12.71 -18.46
CA PHE A 66 -3.52 -11.60 -17.50
C PHE A 66 -4.21 -11.86 -16.16
N ASN A 67 -5.06 -12.88 -16.08
CA ASN A 67 -5.77 -13.20 -14.84
C ASN A 67 -4.79 -13.60 -13.72
N SER A 68 -3.66 -14.23 -14.06
CA SER A 68 -2.59 -14.57 -13.11
C SER A 68 -1.99 -13.31 -12.46
N GLY A 69 -1.81 -12.24 -13.24
CA GLY A 69 -1.38 -10.93 -12.72
C GLY A 69 -2.39 -10.30 -11.77
N LEU A 70 -3.69 -10.43 -12.06
CA LEU A 70 -4.75 -9.95 -11.16
C LEU A 70 -4.76 -10.71 -9.82
N TRP A 71 -4.61 -12.04 -9.86
CA TRP A 71 -4.48 -12.85 -8.65
C TRP A 71 -3.23 -12.50 -7.83
N PHE A 72 -2.12 -12.21 -8.50
CA PHE A 72 -0.89 -11.76 -7.85
C PHE A 72 -1.10 -10.43 -7.11
N VAL A 73 -1.70 -9.43 -7.76
CA VAL A 73 -1.99 -8.13 -7.13
C VAL A 73 -3.00 -8.29 -6.00
N ALA A 74 -4.02 -9.13 -6.16
CA ALA A 74 -5.00 -9.41 -5.11
C ALA A 74 -4.34 -10.06 -3.87
N ALA A 75 -3.44 -11.02 -4.08
CA ALA A 75 -2.69 -11.65 -2.98
C ALA A 75 -1.80 -10.63 -2.24
N LEU A 76 -1.10 -9.77 -2.97
CA LEU A 76 -0.29 -8.69 -2.37
C LEU A 76 -1.16 -7.73 -1.54
N LEU A 77 -2.35 -7.37 -2.04
CA LEU A 77 -3.27 -6.50 -1.32
C LEU A 77 -3.75 -7.13 0.00
N VAL A 78 -4.06 -8.43 -0.01
CA VAL A 78 -4.48 -9.17 1.20
C VAL A 78 -3.33 -9.27 2.20
N ILE A 79 -2.11 -9.54 1.75
CA ILE A 79 -0.91 -9.55 2.61
C ILE A 79 -0.70 -8.16 3.22
N GLY A 80 -0.76 -7.11 2.40
CA GLY A 80 -0.63 -5.73 2.86
C GLY A 80 -1.70 -5.35 3.89
N ALA A 81 -2.96 -5.70 3.63
CA ALA A 81 -4.06 -5.51 4.57
C ALA A 81 -3.80 -6.25 5.90
N GLY A 82 -3.36 -7.50 5.84
CA GLY A 82 -3.00 -8.30 7.01
C GLY A 82 -1.89 -7.68 7.84
N ILE A 83 -0.83 -7.18 7.21
CA ILE A 83 0.28 -6.49 7.89
C ILE A 83 -0.21 -5.18 8.52
N SER A 84 -0.99 -4.38 7.78
CA SER A 84 -1.52 -3.11 8.30
C SER A 84 -2.49 -3.29 9.46
N GLY A 85 -3.30 -4.35 9.46
CA GLY A 85 -4.28 -4.63 10.51
C GLY A 85 -3.66 -5.00 11.86
N GLN A 86 -2.38 -5.38 11.88
CA GLN A 86 -1.66 -5.67 13.13
C GLN A 86 -1.18 -4.41 13.86
N PHE A 87 -1.11 -3.27 13.17
CA PHE A 87 -0.85 -1.98 13.81
C PHE A 87 -2.12 -1.54 14.54
N GLN A 88 -2.12 -1.75 15.85
CA GLN A 88 -3.24 -1.45 16.74
C GLN A 88 -3.75 -0.02 16.53
N CYS A 89 -5.08 0.15 16.51
CA CYS A 89 -5.70 1.41 16.89
C CYS A 89 -5.33 1.71 18.35
N SER A 90 -4.16 2.29 18.59
CA SER A 90 -3.91 2.92 19.90
C SER A 90 -4.97 4.00 20.10
N PRO A 91 -5.62 4.05 21.28
CA PRO A 91 -6.58 5.10 21.56
C PRO A 91 -5.93 6.48 21.33
N PRO A 92 -6.65 7.45 20.75
CA PRO A 92 -6.11 8.78 20.54
C PRO A 92 -5.67 9.34 21.89
N VAL A 93 -4.38 9.64 22.03
CA VAL A 93 -3.85 10.31 23.23
C VAL A 93 -4.60 11.63 23.35
N PRO A 94 -5.31 11.89 24.48
CA PRO A 94 -5.96 13.17 24.70
C PRO A 94 -4.92 14.28 24.55
N ARG A 95 -5.11 15.16 23.58
CA ARG A 95 -4.31 16.39 23.49
C ARG A 95 -4.66 17.21 24.72
N ALA A 96 -3.76 17.26 25.70
CA ALA A 96 -3.80 18.30 26.73
C ALA A 96 -3.54 19.63 26.01
N THR A 97 -4.62 20.29 25.60
CA THR A 97 -4.62 21.66 25.14
C THR A 97 -4.45 22.59 26.35
N PRO A 98 -3.60 23.62 26.30
CA PRO A 98 -3.72 24.75 27.22
C PRO A 98 -4.96 25.59 26.90
#